data_AF-A0A3D0MG98-F1
#
_entry.id   AF-A0A3D0MG98-F1
#
_cell.length_a   1.000
_cell.length_b   1.000
_cell.length_c   1.000
_cell.angle_alpha   90.00
_cell.angle_beta   90.00
_cell.angle_gamma   90.00
#
_symmetry.space_group_name_H-M   'P 1'
#
loop_
_entity.id
_entity.type
_entity.pdbx_description
1 polymer ?
#
loop_
_entity_poly.entity_id
_entity_poly.type
_entity_poly.pdbx_seq_one_letter_code
_entity_poly.pdbx_strand_id
1 'polypeptide(L)'
;KMGEVIAQTLGRNLDDVAVYGREGVGDARDSDTIGFTTIRGGDIVGDHTVMFAALGERVEITHKATSRMTFARGAVRAAHWLAGKPAGVYSMMDVLGLGD
;
A
#
# COMPACT_ATOMS: atom_id res chain seq x y z
N LYS A 1 2.61 3.89 1.56
CA LYS A 1 1.16 4.10 1.84
C LYS A 1 0.43 2.90 2.40
N MET A 2 0.38 1.70 1.79
CA MET A 2 -0.43 0.60 2.36
C MET A 2 -0.11 0.28 3.83
N GLY A 3 1.16 0.06 4.17
CA GLY A 3 1.58 -0.17 5.57
C GLY A 3 1.32 1.04 6.48
N GLU A 4 1.56 2.26 6.00
CA GLU A 4 1.35 3.50 6.76
C GLU A 4 -0.14 3.68 7.11
N VAL A 5 -1.04 3.47 6.15
CA VAL A 5 -2.49 3.55 6.36
C VAL A 5 -2.92 2.54 7.42
N ILE A 6 -2.44 1.30 7.33
CA ILE A 6 -2.78 0.25 8.31
C ILE A 6 -2.27 0.64 9.71
N ALA A 7 -1.01 1.08 9.82
CA ALA A 7 -0.43 1.49 11.09
C ALA A 7 -1.22 2.66 11.71
N GLN A 8 -1.49 3.70 10.94
CA GLN A 8 -2.26 4.87 11.38
C GLN A 8 -3.67 4.49 11.85
N THR A 9 -4.40 3.66 11.08
CA THR A 9 -5.74 3.18 11.45
C THR A 9 -5.73 2.38 12.75
N LEU A 10 -4.65 1.64 13.03
CA LEU A 10 -4.48 0.87 14.26
C LEU A 10 -3.86 1.68 15.41
N GLY A 11 -3.60 2.98 15.23
CA GLY A 11 -2.96 3.82 16.25
C GLY A 11 -1.50 3.47 16.52
N ARG A 12 -0.80 2.91 15.54
CA ARG A 12 0.60 2.48 15.61
C ARG A 12 1.50 3.39 14.79
N ASN A 13 2.75 3.54 15.21
CA ASN A 13 3.80 4.10 14.37
C ASN A 13 4.43 2.98 13.54
N LEU A 14 4.43 3.13 12.21
CA LEU A 14 4.92 2.08 11.32
C LEU A 14 6.41 1.78 11.55
N ASP A 15 7.22 2.80 11.82
CA ASP A 15 8.67 2.65 11.99
C ASP A 15 9.02 1.76 13.20
N ASP A 16 8.15 1.72 14.20
CA ASP A 16 8.35 0.93 15.42
C ASP A 16 7.90 -0.53 15.25
N VAL A 17 6.94 -0.80 14.35
CA VAL A 17 6.29 -2.13 14.23
C VAL A 17 6.59 -2.85 12.91
N ALA A 18 7.24 -2.20 11.95
CA ALA A 18 7.56 -2.79 10.66
C ALA A 18 8.67 -3.85 10.77
N VAL A 19 8.43 -5.03 10.17
CA VAL A 19 9.44 -6.10 10.05
C VAL A 19 9.65 -6.41 8.58
N TYR A 20 10.85 -6.12 8.05
CA TYR A 20 11.15 -6.16 6.61
C TYR A 20 11.70 -7.50 6.09
N GLY A 21 11.87 -8.47 6.98
CA GLY A 21 12.36 -9.80 6.63
C GLY A 21 12.26 -10.72 7.84
N ARG A 22 12.12 -12.01 7.58
CA ARG A 22 12.19 -13.08 8.59
C ARG A 22 13.00 -14.21 8.00
N GLU A 23 13.94 -14.74 8.76
CA GLU A 23 14.85 -15.81 8.33
C GLU A 23 14.90 -16.90 9.40
N GLY A 24 14.96 -18.17 8.97
CA GLY A 24 15.02 -19.33 9.85
C GLY A 24 13.73 -19.60 10.64
N VAL A 25 13.88 -20.37 11.73
CA VAL A 25 12.81 -20.60 12.71
C VAL A 25 12.98 -19.56 13.82
N GLY A 26 12.10 -18.56 13.83
CA GLY A 26 12.06 -17.54 14.86
C GLY A 26 11.07 -17.87 15.98
N ASP A 27 11.01 -16.98 16.96
CA ASP A 27 9.99 -17.00 18.00
C ASP A 27 8.58 -16.75 17.44
N ALA A 28 7.59 -16.90 18.31
CA ALA A 28 6.22 -16.50 18.01
C ALA A 28 6.16 -15.04 17.52
N ARG A 29 5.34 -14.80 16.50
CA ARG A 29 5.17 -13.47 15.91
C ARG A 29 4.50 -12.54 16.92
N ASP A 30 5.14 -11.41 17.21
CA ASP A 30 4.50 -10.29 17.92
C ASP A 30 3.25 -9.81 17.15
N SER A 31 2.12 -9.75 17.86
CA SER A 31 0.81 -9.38 17.32
C SER A 31 0.76 -7.97 16.75
N ASP A 32 1.62 -7.06 17.22
CA ASP A 32 1.60 -5.66 16.77
C ASP A 32 2.39 -5.42 15.49
N THR A 33 3.29 -6.33 15.14
CA THR A 33 4.15 -6.18 13.97
C THR A 33 3.35 -6.11 12.66
N ILE A 34 3.86 -5.35 11.69
CA ILE A 34 3.41 -5.33 10.29
C ILE A 34 4.54 -5.90 9.43
N GLY A 35 4.33 -7.07 8.83
CA GLY A 35 5.35 -7.77 8.07
C GLY A 35 5.39 -7.33 6.62
N PHE A 36 6.60 -7.13 6.08
CA PHE A 36 6.84 -6.88 4.67
C PHE A 36 7.66 -8.02 4.07
N THR A 37 7.13 -8.61 3.00
CA THR A 37 7.86 -9.56 2.17
C THR A 37 7.98 -8.98 0.78
N THR A 38 9.20 -8.85 0.29
CA THR A 38 9.50 -8.17 -0.96
C THR A 38 10.10 -9.15 -1.95
N ILE A 39 9.41 -9.35 -3.08
CA ILE A 39 9.88 -10.22 -4.17
C ILE A 39 10.44 -9.36 -5.30
N ARG A 40 11.50 -9.85 -5.94
CA ARG A 40 12.10 -9.28 -7.16
C ARG A 40 12.23 -10.41 -8.18
N GLY A 41 11.74 -10.19 -9.40
CA GLY A 41 11.83 -11.19 -10.45
C GLY A 41 11.38 -10.67 -11.80
N GLY A 42 12.14 -10.99 -12.85
CA GLY A 42 11.80 -10.74 -14.24
C GLY A 42 11.34 -9.31 -14.54
N ASP A 43 10.23 -9.22 -15.25
CA ASP A 43 9.59 -8.00 -15.75
C ASP A 43 8.31 -7.61 -14.98
N ILE A 44 8.13 -8.15 -13.76
CA ILE A 44 6.98 -7.85 -12.90
C ILE A 44 6.89 -6.33 -12.71
N VAL A 45 5.82 -5.72 -13.22
CA VAL A 45 5.62 -4.27 -13.14
C VAL A 45 5.33 -3.84 -11.71
N GLY A 46 4.52 -4.61 -10.98
CA GLY A 46 4.25 -4.38 -9.57
C GLY A 46 3.00 -5.10 -9.07
N ASP A 47 3.22 -6.04 -8.16
CA ASP A 47 2.18 -6.75 -7.42
C ASP A 47 2.28 -6.38 -5.94
N HIS A 48 1.14 -6.04 -5.35
CA HIS A 48 1.03 -5.72 -3.93
C HIS A 48 -0.17 -6.44 -3.34
N THR A 49 0.05 -7.23 -2.30
CA THR A 49 -1.00 -7.89 -1.53
C THR A 49 -0.84 -7.51 -0.07
N VAL A 50 -1.93 -7.00 0.52
CA VAL A 50 -2.08 -6.89 1.97
C VAL A 50 -2.92 -8.07 2.42
N MET A 51 -2.41 -8.83 3.39
CA MET A 51 -3.09 -9.99 3.95
C MET A 51 -3.39 -9.76 5.43
N PHE A 52 -4.66 -9.93 5.79
CA PHE A 52 -5.14 -9.99 7.16
C PHE A 52 -5.45 -11.45 7.46
N ALA A 53 -4.65 -12.09 8.32
CA ALA A 53 -4.76 -13.51 8.61
C ALA A 53 -5.04 -13.74 10.09
N ALA A 54 -6.01 -14.61 10.38
CA ALA A 54 -6.38 -15.04 11.73
C ALA A 54 -6.59 -16.55 11.75
N LEU A 55 -6.98 -17.11 12.91
CA LEU A 55 -7.29 -18.53 13.00
C LEU A 55 -8.54 -18.84 12.16
N GLY A 56 -8.40 -19.74 11.18
CA GLY A 56 -9.51 -20.25 10.37
C GLY A 56 -9.78 -19.47 9.07
N GLU A 57 -9.30 -18.23 8.93
CA GLU A 57 -9.55 -17.44 7.71
C GLU A 57 -8.46 -16.39 7.42
N ARG A 58 -8.52 -15.86 6.20
CA ARG A 58 -7.74 -14.68 5.79
C ARG A 58 -8.50 -13.84 4.77
N VAL A 59 -8.25 -12.54 4.81
CA VAL A 59 -8.71 -11.57 3.81
C VAL A 59 -7.49 -10.99 3.10
N GLU A 60 -7.53 -10.96 1.78
CA GLU A 60 -6.45 -10.43 0.94
C GLU A 60 -6.97 -9.29 0.07
N ILE A 61 -6.27 -8.15 0.10
CA ILE A 61 -6.49 -7.03 -0.81
C ILE A 61 -5.29 -6.96 -1.74
N THR A 62 -5.52 -7.21 -3.03
CA THR A 62 -4.44 -7.35 -4.02
C THR A 62 -4.59 -6.35 -5.16
N HIS A 63 -3.49 -5.68 -5.50
CA HIS A 63 -3.35 -4.86 -6.70
C HIS A 63 -2.22 -5.41 -7.57
N LYS A 64 -2.53 -5.70 -8.85
CA LYS A 64 -1.57 -6.18 -9.85
C LYS A 64 -1.53 -5.23 -11.03
N ALA A 65 -0.35 -4.70 -11.35
CA ALA A 65 -0.17 -3.85 -12.52
C ALA A 65 0.23 -4.71 -13.73
N THR A 66 -0.64 -4.80 -14.74
CA THR A 66 -0.30 -5.49 -16.01
C THR A 66 0.61 -4.65 -16.91
N SER A 67 0.61 -3.33 -16.76
CA SER A 67 1.48 -2.43 -17.50
C SER A 67 1.67 -1.09 -16.76
N ARG A 68 2.68 -0.32 -17.18
CA ARG A 68 2.91 1.04 -16.67
C ARG A 68 1.83 2.05 -17.10
N MET A 69 0.95 1.69 -18.04
CA MET A 69 -0.09 2.58 -18.57
C MET A 69 -1.11 2.99 -17.52
N THR A 70 -1.36 2.16 -16.49
CA THR A 70 -2.28 2.54 -15.40
C THR A 70 -1.81 3.81 -14.69
N PHE A 71 -0.50 3.94 -14.44
CA PHE A 71 0.07 5.12 -13.80
C PHE A 71 0.03 6.34 -14.73
N ALA A 72 0.38 6.15 -16.01
CA ALA A 72 0.33 7.23 -17.01
C ALA A 72 -1.10 7.78 -17.17
N ARG A 73 -2.11 6.90 -17.25
CA ARG A 73 -3.52 7.30 -17.30
C ARG A 73 -3.95 8.05 -16.03
N GLY A 74 -3.49 7.62 -14.86
CA GLY A 74 -3.73 8.31 -13.59
C GLY A 74 -3.14 9.73 -13.58
N ALA A 75 -1.91 9.89 -14.08
CA ALA A 75 -1.27 11.20 -14.17
C ALA A 75 -2.00 12.15 -15.13
N VAL A 76 -2.41 11.67 -16.31
CA VAL A 76 -3.21 12.48 -17.25
C VAL A 76 -4.57 12.86 -16.65
N ARG A 77 -5.23 11.93 -15.93
CA ARG A 77 -6.46 12.24 -15.19
C ARG A 77 -6.24 13.33 -14.15
N ALA A 78 -5.16 13.25 -13.38
CA ALA A 78 -4.81 14.25 -12.38
C ALA A 78 -4.54 15.62 -13.01
N ALA A 79 -3.83 15.67 -14.15
CA ALA A 79 -3.58 16.90 -14.88
C ALA A 79 -4.88 17.59 -15.34
N HIS A 80 -5.84 16.81 -15.87
CA HIS A 80 -7.16 17.34 -16.22
C HIS A 80 -7.94 17.81 -14.99
N TRP A 81 -7.92 17.05 -13.90
CA TRP A 81 -8.60 17.41 -12.65
C TRP A 81 -8.04 18.69 -12.03
N LEU A 82 -6.73 18.95 -12.17
CA LEU A 82 -6.04 20.11 -11.62
C LEU A 82 -6.41 21.42 -12.34
N ALA A 83 -6.92 21.34 -13.58
CA ALA A 83 -7.34 22.51 -14.33
C ALA A 83 -8.43 23.28 -13.56
N GLY A 84 -8.14 24.53 -13.20
CA GLY A 84 -9.06 25.38 -12.43
C GLY A 84 -9.06 25.14 -10.92
N LYS A 85 -8.15 24.30 -10.38
CA LYS A 85 -7.95 24.19 -8.93
C LYS A 85 -7.08 25.35 -8.42
N PRO A 86 -7.33 25.85 -7.20
CA PRO A 86 -6.44 26.82 -6.57
C PRO A 86 -5.05 26.22 -6.31
N ALA A 87 -4.08 27.07 -5.96
CA ALA A 87 -2.77 26.58 -5.56
C ALA A 87 -2.88 25.77 -4.25
N GLY A 88 -2.25 24.59 -4.23
CA GLY A 88 -2.29 23.69 -3.09
C GLY A 88 -1.49 22.40 -3.35
N VAL A 89 -1.30 21.60 -2.30
CA VAL A 89 -0.72 20.26 -2.41
C VAL A 89 -1.86 19.26 -2.44
N TYR A 90 -1.98 18.54 -3.56
CA TYR A 90 -3.03 17.56 -3.79
C TYR A 90 -2.45 16.15 -3.91
N SER A 91 -3.28 15.16 -3.62
CA SER A 91 -3.00 13.74 -3.77
C SER A 91 -3.98 13.08 -4.75
N MET A 92 -3.75 11.81 -5.07
CA MET A 92 -4.72 11.04 -5.83
C MET A 92 -6.03 10.80 -5.06
N MET A 93 -6.07 10.94 -3.73
CA MET A 93 -7.33 10.86 -2.97
C MET A 93 -8.26 12.01 -3.34
N ASP A 94 -7.72 13.22 -3.52
CA ASP A 94 -8.46 14.40 -3.96
C ASP A 94 -8.97 14.23 -5.40
N VAL A 95 -8.11 13.72 -6.30
CA VAL A 95 -8.44 13.47 -7.71
C VAL A 95 -9.54 12.42 -7.87
N LEU A 96 -9.58 11.44 -6.97
CA LEU A 96 -10.54 10.34 -7.01
C LEU A 96 -11.79 10.61 -6.16
N GLY A 97 -11.82 11.67 -5.36
CA GLY A 97 -12.94 11.95 -4.43
C GLY A 97 -13.02 10.92 -3.30
N LEU A 98 -11.86 10.49 -2.79
CA LEU A 98 -11.74 9.48 -1.73
C LEU A 98 -11.07 10.04 -0.46
N GLY A 99 -10.73 11.33 -0.44
CA GLY A 99 -10.31 12.01 0.79
C GLY A 99 -11.51 12.25 1.71
N ASP A 100 -11.25 12.25 3.02
CA ASP A 100 -12.22 12.63 4.05
C ASP A 100 -12.61 14.11 3.97
#